data_AF-A0A7C5XRG0-F1
#
_entry.id   AF-A0A7C5XRG0-F1
#
_cell.length_a   1.000
_cell.length_b   1.000
_cell.length_c   1.000
_cell.angle_alpha   90.00
_cell.angle_beta   90.00
_cell.angle_gamma   90.00
#
_symmetry.space_group_name_H-M   'P 1'
#
loop_
_entity.id
_entity.type
_entity.pdbx_description
1 polymer ?
#
loop_
_entity_poly.entity_id
_entity_poly.type
_entity_poly.pdbx_seq_one_letter_code
_entity_poly.pdbx_strand_id
1 'polypeptide(L)'
;MVEEALSIVIPLIFASVIYWIGGRMAAKGSANPGKVKPYACGEELPGVKLNLDITRFYIYLVYFMVFDILGIILSLALTANPIYVALFIAPTIAALLFIAMKI
;
A
#
# COMPACT_ATOMS: atom_id res chain seq x y z
N MET A 1 -13.93 -14.28 15.81
CA MET A 1 -12.62 -14.06 16.49
C MET A 1 -11.58 -15.11 16.08
N VAL A 2 -11.87 -16.41 16.17
CA VAL A 2 -10.91 -17.48 15.80
C VAL A 2 -10.61 -17.52 14.30
N GLU A 3 -11.64 -17.46 13.44
CA GLU A 3 -11.48 -17.43 11.98
C GLU A 3 -10.63 -16.25 11.51
N GLU A 4 -10.90 -15.04 11.99
CA GLU A 4 -10.15 -13.82 11.65
C GLU A 4 -8.68 -13.90 12.04
N ALA A 5 -8.40 -14.46 13.23
CA ALA A 5 -7.03 -14.68 13.69
C ALA A 5 -6.30 -15.70 12.79
N LEU A 6 -7.01 -16.74 12.35
CA LEU A 6 -6.47 -17.77 11.48
C LEU A 6 -6.05 -17.20 10.12
N SER A 7 -6.84 -16.28 9.55
CA SER A 7 -6.56 -15.63 8.25
C SER A 7 -5.29 -14.77 8.24
N ILE A 8 -4.86 -14.26 9.39
CA ILE A 8 -3.62 -13.47 9.50
C ILE A 8 -2.44 -14.38 9.87
N VAL A 9 -2.65 -15.29 10.81
CA VAL A 9 -1.59 -16.12 11.38
C VAL A 9 -1.07 -17.15 10.38
N ILE A 10 -1.95 -17.81 9.62
CA ILE A 10 -1.52 -18.83 8.65
C ILE A 10 -0.59 -18.24 7.57
N PRO A 11 -0.95 -17.16 6.84
CA PRO A 11 -0.06 -16.60 5.82
C PRO A 11 1.25 -16.10 6.40
N LEU A 12 1.23 -15.52 7.61
CA LEU A 12 2.44 -15.03 8.27
C LEU A 12 3.39 -16.17 8.64
N ILE A 13 2.87 -17.26 9.20
CA ILE A 13 3.64 -18.47 9.48
C ILE A 13 4.19 -19.05 8.17
N PHE A 14 3.34 -19.16 7.15
CA PHE A 14 3.73 -19.72 5.86
C PHE A 14 4.84 -18.90 5.19
N ALA A 15 4.71 -17.58 5.14
CA ALA A 15 5.74 -16.68 4.61
C ALA A 15 7.06 -16.79 5.41
N SER A 16 6.96 -16.89 6.74
CA SER A 16 8.12 -17.05 7.63
C SER A 16 8.84 -18.38 7.40
N VAL A 17 8.09 -19.48 7.22
CA VAL A 17 8.64 -20.81 6.91
C VAL A 17 9.33 -20.79 5.56
N ILE A 18 8.72 -20.19 4.53
CA ILE A 18 9.36 -20.03 3.21
C ILE A 18 10.66 -19.23 3.33
N TYR A 19 10.63 -18.10 4.03
CA TYR A 19 11.81 -17.28 4.25
C TYR A 19 12.93 -18.06 4.97
N TRP A 20 12.56 -18.82 5.99
CA TRP A 20 13.51 -19.62 6.77
C TRP A 20 14.11 -20.78 5.98
N ILE A 21 13.28 -21.54 5.26
CA ILE A 21 13.74 -22.63 4.39
C ILE A 21 14.59 -22.08 3.26
N GLY A 22 14.15 -21.00 2.60
CA GLY A 22 14.89 -20.33 1.54
C GLY A 22 16.26 -19.84 2.01
N GLY A 23 16.33 -19.21 3.19
CA GLY A 23 17.60 -18.78 3.78
C GLY A 23 18.52 -19.94 4.21
N ARG A 24 17.94 -21.08 4.62
CA ARG A 24 18.69 -22.31 4.95
C ARG A 24 19.23 -23.02 3.72
N MET A 25 18.46 -23.07 2.63
CA MET A 25 18.80 -23.75 1.37
C MET A 25 19.65 -22.90 0.43
N ALA A 26 19.65 -21.58 0.59
CA ALA A 26 20.40 -20.68 -0.27
C ALA A 26 21.91 -20.99 -0.25
N ALA A 27 22.53 -20.96 -1.43
CA ALA A 27 23.97 -21.06 -1.56
C ALA A 27 24.64 -19.85 -0.86
N LYS A 28 25.35 -20.11 0.23
CA LYS A 28 26.10 -19.08 0.96
C LYS A 28 27.32 -18.68 0.12
N GLY A 29 27.20 -17.61 -0.64
CA GLY A 29 28.34 -17.04 -1.36
C GLY A 29 29.33 -16.35 -0.42
N SER A 30 30.59 -16.19 -0.87
CA SER A 30 31.56 -15.35 -0.17
C SER A 30 31.07 -13.90 -0.08
N ALA A 31 31.32 -13.26 1.06
CA ALA A 31 31.06 -11.84 1.27
C ALA A 31 32.07 -11.02 0.46
N ASN A 32 31.67 -10.63 -0.75
CA ASN A 32 32.46 -9.75 -1.61
C ASN A 32 31.85 -8.34 -1.52
N PRO A 33 32.66 -7.28 -1.30
CA PRO A 33 32.17 -5.90 -1.30
C PRO A 33 31.35 -5.56 -2.55
N GLY A 34 31.67 -6.11 -3.73
CA GLY A 34 30.87 -5.90 -4.95
C GLY A 34 29.45 -6.48 -4.89
N LYS A 35 29.19 -7.51 -4.09
CA LYS A 35 27.84 -8.11 -3.95
C LYS A 35 26.88 -7.27 -3.13
N VAL A 36 27.40 -6.40 -2.26
CA VAL A 36 26.60 -5.51 -1.42
C VAL A 36 26.50 -4.10 -2.00
N LYS A 37 27.17 -3.83 -3.12
CA LYS A 37 27.03 -2.55 -3.84
C LYS A 37 25.67 -2.46 -4.52
N PRO A 38 25.09 -1.25 -4.63
CA PRO A 38 23.86 -1.03 -5.39
C PRO A 38 24.05 -1.47 -6.85
N TYR A 39 22.97 -2.00 -7.45
CA TYR A 39 23.00 -2.31 -8.86
C TYR A 39 23.01 -1.02 -9.69
N ALA A 40 24.05 -0.85 -10.50
CA ALA A 40 24.25 0.31 -11.38
C ALA A 40 24.98 -0.12 -12.66
N CYS A 41 24.63 -1.27 -13.24
CA CYS A 41 25.32 -1.82 -14.43
C CYS A 41 26.85 -1.98 -14.29
N GLY A 42 27.35 -2.10 -13.05
CA GLY A 42 28.79 -2.16 -12.76
C GLY A 42 29.47 -0.79 -12.57
N GLU A 43 28.72 0.30 -12.68
CA GLU A 43 29.21 1.65 -12.42
C GLU A 43 29.29 1.94 -10.92
N GLU A 44 30.34 2.67 -10.52
CA GLU A 44 30.50 3.15 -9.14
C GLU A 44 29.68 4.42 -8.96
N LEU A 45 28.36 4.26 -8.76
CA LEU A 45 27.49 5.38 -8.43
C LEU A 45 27.60 5.73 -6.94
N PRO A 46 27.72 7.03 -6.59
CA PRO A 46 27.61 7.45 -5.22
C PRO A 46 26.21 7.11 -4.69
N GLY A 47 26.12 6.68 -3.42
CA GLY A 47 24.86 6.39 -2.73
C GLY A 47 24.09 7.69 -2.41
N VAL A 48 23.64 8.39 -3.45
CA VAL A 48 22.92 9.65 -3.32
C VAL A 48 21.45 9.36 -3.10
N LYS A 49 20.86 10.03 -2.11
CA LYS A 49 19.41 10.03 -1.93
C LYS A 49 18.80 10.87 -3.05
N LEU A 50 18.10 10.22 -3.96
CA LEU A 50 17.35 10.91 -5.02
C LEU A 50 16.13 11.60 -4.38
N ASN A 51 16.04 12.91 -4.56
CA ASN A 51 14.81 13.66 -4.27
C ASN A 51 13.87 13.45 -5.45
N LEU A 52 13.04 12.40 -5.37
CA LEU A 52 12.00 12.15 -6.35
C LEU A 52 10.89 13.19 -6.18
N ASP A 53 10.46 13.81 -7.29
CA ASP A 53 9.24 14.61 -7.30
C ASP A 53 8.03 13.68 -7.12
N ILE A 54 7.53 13.62 -5.89
CA ILE A 54 6.37 12.82 -5.52
C ILE A 54 5.09 13.66 -5.50
N THR A 55 5.09 14.89 -6.02
CA THR A 55 3.93 15.80 -5.94
C THR A 55 2.66 15.17 -6.51
N ARG A 56 2.76 14.54 -7.69
CA ARG A 56 1.62 13.84 -8.31
C ARG A 56 1.19 12.64 -7.48
N PHE A 57 2.15 11.84 -7.01
CA PHE A 57 1.86 10.68 -6.16
C PHE A 57 1.16 11.08 -4.86
N TYR A 58 1.59 12.18 -4.25
CA TYR A 58 0.99 12.73 -3.04
C TYR A 58 -0.47 13.13 -3.24
N ILE A 59 -0.81 13.76 -4.38
CA ILE A 59 -2.20 14.09 -4.72
C ILE A 59 -3.05 12.81 -4.79
N TYR A 60 -2.55 11.75 -5.43
CA TYR A 60 -3.23 10.46 -5.47
C TYR A 60 -3.39 9.84 -4.07
N LEU A 61 -2.38 9.93 -3.20
CA LEU A 61 -2.48 9.45 -1.81
C LEU A 61 -3.55 10.19 -1.02
N VAL A 62 -3.64 11.51 -1.16
CA VAL A 62 -4.67 12.32 -0.50
C VAL A 62 -6.06 11.89 -0.96
N TYR A 63 -6.26 11.73 -2.27
CA TYR A 63 -7.54 11.22 -2.78
C TYR A 63 -7.84 9.81 -2.26
N PHE A 64 -6.86 8.91 -2.30
CA PHE A 64 -7.01 7.56 -1.77
C PHE A 64 -7.45 7.57 -0.29
N MET A 65 -6.82 8.37 0.57
CA MET A 65 -7.22 8.49 1.98
C MET A 65 -8.64 9.03 2.15
N VAL A 66 -9.04 10.02 1.37
CA VAL A 66 -10.43 10.54 1.41
C VAL A 66 -11.40 9.42 1.04
N PHE A 67 -11.14 8.68 -0.03
CA PHE A 67 -12.01 7.58 -0.45
C PHE A 67 -12.04 6.41 0.54
N ASP A 68 -10.92 6.10 1.18
CA ASP A 68 -10.83 5.04 2.19
C ASP A 68 -11.72 5.35 3.41
N ILE A 69 -11.64 6.60 3.91
CA ILE A 69 -12.51 7.08 5.00
C ILE A 69 -13.98 7.07 4.56
N LEU A 70 -14.27 7.53 3.33
CA LEU A 70 -15.63 7.50 2.79
C LEU A 70 -16.20 6.08 2.73
N GLY A 71 -15.38 5.08 2.38
CA GLY A 71 -15.79 3.68 2.36
C GLY A 71 -16.30 3.22 3.73
N ILE A 72 -15.58 3.56 4.80
CA ILE A 72 -15.99 3.23 6.18
C ILE A 72 -17.27 3.98 6.57
N ILE A 73 -17.37 5.28 6.26
CA ILE A 73 -18.57 6.08 6.56
C ILE A 73 -19.79 5.51 5.85
N LEU A 74 -19.68 5.17 4.57
CA LEU A 74 -20.77 4.58 3.79
C LEU A 74 -21.15 3.19 4.29
N SER A 75 -20.17 2.37 4.66
CA SER A 75 -20.40 1.05 5.27
C SER A 75 -21.19 1.17 6.58
N LEU A 76 -20.80 2.08 7.47
CA LEU A 76 -21.51 2.32 8.72
C LEU A 76 -22.92 2.91 8.49
N ALA A 77 -23.05 3.82 7.53
CA ALA A 77 -24.33 4.41 7.16
C ALA A 77 -25.31 3.34 6.63
N LEU A 78 -24.84 2.40 5.81
CA LEU A 78 -25.64 1.26 5.34
C LEU A 78 -26.17 0.42 6.50
N THR A 79 -25.34 0.16 7.51
CA THR A 79 -25.76 -0.62 8.70
C THR A 79 -26.78 0.14 9.55
N ALA A 80 -26.69 1.47 9.63
CA ALA A 80 -27.59 2.29 10.43
C ALA A 80 -28.94 2.54 9.75
N ASN A 81 -28.94 3.11 8.54
CA ASN A 81 -30.12 3.31 7.72
C ASN A 81 -29.70 3.62 6.27
N PRO A 82 -30.25 2.92 5.26
CA PRO A 82 -29.90 3.15 3.85
C PRO A 82 -30.07 4.60 3.39
N ILE A 83 -30.98 5.37 4.00
CA ILE A 83 -31.21 6.79 3.66
C ILE A 83 -29.97 7.65 3.96
N TYR A 84 -29.19 7.31 5.00
CA TYR A 84 -27.97 8.05 5.32
C TYR A 84 -26.89 7.89 4.24
N VAL A 85 -26.89 6.78 3.52
CA VAL A 85 -26.00 6.57 2.37
C VAL A 85 -26.27 7.59 1.28
N ALA A 86 -27.53 7.88 0.98
CA ALA A 86 -27.90 8.90 0.01
C ALA A 86 -27.38 10.29 0.41
N LEU A 87 -27.41 10.62 1.71
CA LEU A 87 -26.91 11.89 2.25
C LEU A 87 -25.38 12.03 2.16
N PHE A 88 -24.63 10.93 2.26
CA PHE A 88 -23.17 10.95 2.16
C PHE A 88 -22.66 10.75 0.71
N ILE A 89 -23.37 9.98 -0.11
CA ILE A 89 -22.95 9.67 -1.48
C ILE A 89 -23.21 10.82 -2.47
N ALA A 90 -24.29 11.59 -2.28
CA ALA A 90 -24.61 12.74 -3.14
C ALA A 90 -23.52 13.84 -3.12
N PRO A 91 -23.06 14.35 -1.95
CA PRO A 91 -22.02 15.38 -1.92
C PRO A 91 -20.66 14.85 -2.38
N THR A 92 -20.37 13.56 -2.15
CA THR A 92 -19.12 12.95 -2.61
C THR A 92 -19.09 12.83 -4.13
N ILE A 93 -20.16 12.33 -4.77
CA ILE A 93 -20.27 12.32 -6.24
C ILE A 93 -20.17 13.75 -6.80
N ALA A 94 -20.85 14.73 -6.20
CA ALA A 94 -20.78 16.12 -6.65
C ALA A 94 -19.36 16.70 -6.56
N ALA A 95 -18.64 16.44 -5.46
CA ALA A 95 -17.26 16.87 -5.29
C ALA A 95 -16.31 16.22 -6.32
N LEU A 96 -16.52 14.94 -6.64
CA LEU A 96 -15.73 14.26 -7.67
C LEU A 96 -15.99 14.78 -9.06
N LEU A 97 -17.26 15.02 -9.41
CA LEU A 97 -17.62 15.64 -10.68
C LEU A 97 -17.01 17.04 -10.79
N PHE A 98 -17.06 17.83 -9.72
CA PHE A 98 -16.43 19.15 -9.70
C PHE A 98 -14.92 19.08 -9.90
N ILE A 99 -14.23 18.15 -9.23
CA ILE A 99 -12.79 17.93 -9.41
C ILE A 99 -12.50 17.46 -10.84
N ALA A 100 -13.27 16.51 -11.38
CA ALA A 100 -13.10 15.98 -12.72
C ALA A 100 -13.36 17.04 -13.81
N MET A 101 -14.24 18.01 -13.57
CA MET A 101 -14.46 19.14 -14.47
C MET A 101 -13.35 20.20 -14.42
N LYS A 102 -12.52 20.18 -13.36
CA LYS A 102 -11.44 21.17 -13.14
C LYS A 102 -10.04 20.66 -13.47
N ILE A 103 -9.89 19.36 -13.69
CA ILE A 103 -8.68 18.70 -14.19
C ILE A 103 -8.70 18.76 -15.71
#